data_AF-A0A2D4EXE7-F1
#
_entry.id   AF-A0A2D4EXE7-F1
#
_cell.length_a   1.000
_cell.length_b   1.000
_cell.length_c   1.000
_cell.angle_alpha   90.00
_cell.angle_beta   90.00
_cell.angle_gamma   90.00
#
_symmetry.space_group_name_H-M   'P 1'
#
loop_
_entity.id
_entity.type
_entity.pdbx_description
1 polymer ?
#
loop_
_entity_poly.entity_id
_entity_poly.type
_entity_poly.pdbx_seq_one_letter_code
_entity_poly.pdbx_strand_id
1 'polypeptide(L)'
;STLSLQRDDSRRNERENWPLEEQIERLQEKVESAQSEQKNLFLVIFQRFIMILTEHLVRCETGGIDVITPWYKNCIERLQQIFLQHHQIIQQYMVTLENLLFTAELDHHILAIFQQFCALQA
;
A
#
# COMPACT_ATOMS: atom_id res chain seq x y z
N SER A 1 4.01 3.60 -43.30
CA SER A 1 3.15 2.66 -42.56
C SER A 1 3.72 1.24 -42.48
N THR A 2 4.45 0.74 -43.48
CA THR A 2 5.13 -0.58 -43.47
C THR A 2 6.37 -0.66 -42.57
N LEU A 3 7.13 0.43 -42.42
CA LEU A 3 8.32 0.48 -41.53
C LEU A 3 8.00 0.33 -40.02
N SER A 4 6.79 0.66 -39.59
CA SER A 4 6.39 0.58 -38.18
C SER A 4 6.08 -0.86 -37.76
N LEU A 5 5.41 -1.62 -38.63
CA LEU A 5 5.10 -3.04 -38.42
C LEU A 5 6.38 -3.91 -38.39
N GLN A 6 7.35 -3.60 -39.26
CA GLN A 6 8.60 -4.36 -39.36
C GLN A 6 9.51 -4.18 -38.14
N ARG A 7 9.50 -3.00 -37.48
CA ARG A 7 10.25 -2.77 -36.24
C ARG A 7 9.66 -3.51 -35.04
N ASP A 8 8.33 -3.63 -34.96
CA ASP A 8 7.69 -4.37 -33.87
C ASP A 8 7.87 -5.88 -34.03
N ASP A 9 7.85 -6.38 -35.26
CA ASP A 9 8.04 -7.81 -35.53
C ASP A 9 9.48 -8.27 -35.25
N SER A 10 10.49 -7.46 -35.64
CA SER A 10 11.90 -7.71 -35.28
C SER A 10 12.16 -7.66 -33.76
N ARG A 11 11.54 -6.71 -33.04
CA ARG A 11 11.65 -6.62 -31.58
C ARG A 11 10.92 -7.74 -30.83
N ARG A 12 9.98 -8.42 -31.49
CA ARG A 12 9.28 -9.59 -30.93
C ARG A 12 10.13 -10.84 -31.10
N ASN A 13 10.75 -10.99 -32.27
CA ASN A 13 11.63 -12.12 -32.61
C ASN A 13 12.96 -12.11 -31.83
N GLU A 14 13.52 -10.93 -31.52
CA GLU A 14 14.71 -10.81 -30.65
C GLU A 14 14.45 -11.17 -29.18
N ARG A 15 13.21 -11.03 -28.70
CA ARG A 15 12.83 -11.43 -27.33
C ARG A 15 12.62 -12.93 -27.19
N GLU A 16 12.21 -13.60 -28.26
CA GLU A 16 12.07 -15.07 -28.30
C GLU A 16 13.42 -15.80 -28.41
N ASN A 17 14.46 -15.13 -28.91
CA ASN A 17 15.78 -15.73 -29.14
C ASN A 17 16.78 -15.49 -27.99
N TRP A 18 16.30 -14.92 -26.88
CA TRP A 18 17.09 -14.67 -25.69
C TRP A 18 17.18 -15.96 -24.86
N PRO A 19 18.36 -16.33 -24.32
CA PRO A 19 18.50 -17.53 -23.50
C PRO A 19 17.42 -17.57 -22.41
N LEU A 20 16.88 -18.76 -22.13
CA LEU A 20 15.79 -18.93 -21.15
C LEU A 20 16.15 -18.34 -19.77
N GLU A 21 17.41 -18.48 -19.37
CA GLU A 21 17.97 -17.95 -18.11
C GLU A 21 17.86 -16.45 -18.05
N GLU A 22 18.30 -15.82 -19.13
CA GLU A 22 18.15 -14.40 -19.33
C GLU A 22 16.62 -14.12 -19.24
N GLN A 23 15.73 -14.77 -20.01
CA GLN A 23 14.27 -14.50 -20.01
C GLN A 23 13.66 -14.51 -18.60
N ILE A 24 14.13 -15.42 -17.75
CA ILE A 24 13.74 -15.53 -16.34
C ILE A 24 14.20 -14.30 -15.55
N GLU A 25 15.45 -13.85 -15.71
CA GLU A 25 15.99 -12.66 -15.03
C GLU A 25 15.15 -11.41 -15.29
N ARG A 26 14.79 -11.12 -16.56
CA ARG A 26 13.92 -9.96 -16.86
C ARG A 26 12.52 -10.09 -16.28
N LEU A 27 11.99 -11.31 -16.16
CA LEU A 27 10.70 -11.52 -15.52
C LEU A 27 10.80 -11.31 -14.01
N GLN A 28 11.90 -11.75 -13.39
CA GLN A 28 12.17 -11.51 -11.97
C GLN A 28 12.30 -10.01 -11.67
N GLU A 29 13.10 -9.26 -12.44
CA GLU A 29 13.23 -7.80 -12.29
C GLU A 29 11.88 -7.08 -12.38
N LYS A 30 11.03 -7.49 -13.32
CA LYS A 30 9.67 -6.93 -13.47
C LYS A 30 8.78 -7.23 -12.27
N VAL A 31 8.87 -8.45 -11.73
CA VAL A 31 8.10 -8.83 -10.54
C VAL A 31 8.55 -8.01 -9.34
N GLU A 32 9.86 -7.85 -9.11
CA GLU A 32 10.40 -7.06 -8.02
C GLU A 32 10.00 -5.57 -8.12
N SER A 33 10.07 -5.00 -9.32
CA SER A 33 9.63 -3.62 -9.58
C SER A 33 8.13 -3.45 -9.28
N ALA A 34 7.29 -4.34 -9.80
CA ALA A 34 5.85 -4.29 -9.55
C ALA A 34 5.48 -4.48 -8.07
N GLN A 35 6.19 -5.35 -7.36
CA GLN A 35 6.03 -5.54 -5.92
C GLN A 35 6.45 -4.29 -5.13
N SER A 36 7.52 -3.63 -5.54
CA SER A 36 7.97 -2.36 -4.95
C SER A 36 6.93 -1.26 -5.15
N GLU A 37 6.41 -1.10 -6.37
CA GLU A 37 5.33 -0.15 -6.67
C GLU A 37 4.07 -0.45 -5.84
N GLN A 38 3.67 -1.72 -5.76
CA GLN A 38 2.54 -2.14 -4.94
C GLN A 38 2.73 -1.78 -3.46
N LYS A 39 3.92 -2.07 -2.90
CA LYS A 39 4.27 -1.70 -1.53
C LYS A 39 4.14 -0.18 -1.33
N ASN A 40 4.76 0.60 -2.22
CA ASN A 40 4.74 2.06 -2.15
C ASN A 40 3.32 2.62 -2.23
N LEU A 41 2.46 2.04 -3.05
CA LEU A 41 1.05 2.42 -3.14
C LEU A 41 0.35 2.25 -1.78
N PHE A 42 0.51 1.10 -1.11
CA PHE A 42 -0.06 0.88 0.22
C PHE A 42 0.50 1.85 1.25
N LEU A 43 1.82 2.09 1.25
CA LEU A 43 2.44 3.05 2.18
C LEU A 43 1.87 4.46 2.00
N VAL A 44 1.73 4.94 0.76
CA VAL A 44 1.14 6.25 0.47
C VAL A 44 -0.31 6.31 0.94
N ILE A 45 -1.10 5.26 0.70
CA ILE A 45 -2.48 5.18 1.17
C ILE A 45 -2.54 5.30 2.70
N PHE A 46 -1.75 4.50 3.43
CA PHE A 46 -1.72 4.55 4.89
C PHE A 46 -1.26 5.89 5.42
N GLN A 47 -0.22 6.49 4.84
CA GLN A 47 0.23 7.84 5.19
C GLN A 47 -0.88 8.87 5.02
N ARG A 48 -1.66 8.80 3.93
CA ARG A 48 -2.77 9.72 3.70
C ARG A 48 -3.88 9.53 4.73
N PHE A 49 -4.24 8.30 5.09
CA PHE A 49 -5.20 8.03 6.16
C PHE A 49 -4.72 8.55 7.51
N ILE A 50 -3.49 8.25 7.89
CA ILE A 50 -2.88 8.74 9.13
C ILE A 50 -2.93 10.27 9.17
N MET A 51 -2.50 10.93 8.09
CA MET A 51 -2.47 12.39 8.01
C MET A 51 -3.85 13.02 8.25
N ILE A 52 -4.89 12.57 7.52
CA ILE A 52 -6.24 13.17 7.63
C ILE A 52 -6.93 12.81 8.95
N LEU A 53 -6.70 11.61 9.48
CA LEU A 53 -7.28 11.19 10.77
C LEU A 53 -6.62 11.96 11.92
N THR A 54 -5.30 12.08 11.92
CA THR A 54 -4.57 12.87 12.92
C THR A 54 -4.98 14.34 12.86
N GLU A 55 -5.11 14.92 11.66
CA GLU A 55 -5.59 16.29 11.52
C GLU A 55 -7.00 16.49 12.11
N HIS A 56 -7.92 15.55 11.86
CA HIS A 56 -9.26 15.59 12.46
C HIS A 56 -9.22 15.47 13.98
N LEU A 57 -8.42 14.55 14.52
CA LEU A 57 -8.28 14.34 15.96
C LEU A 57 -7.75 15.60 16.66
N VAL A 58 -6.68 16.19 16.13
CA VAL A 58 -6.09 17.43 16.68
C VAL A 58 -7.09 18.60 16.61
N ARG A 59 -7.84 18.73 15.51
CA ARG A 59 -8.89 19.75 15.38
C ARG A 59 -10.00 19.54 16.42
N CYS A 60 -10.39 18.29 16.68
CA CYS A 60 -11.42 17.99 17.66
C CYS A 60 -10.95 18.30 19.08
N GLU A 61 -9.73 17.90 19.41
CA GLU A 61 -9.10 18.19 20.70
C GLU A 61 -8.96 19.70 20.94
N THR A 62 -8.44 20.43 19.95
CA THR A 62 -8.28 21.89 20.05
C THR A 62 -9.61 22.63 20.11
N GLY A 63 -10.61 22.15 19.38
CA GLY A 63 -11.94 22.76 19.32
C GLY A 63 -12.87 22.36 20.47
N GLY A 64 -12.50 21.37 21.28
CA GLY A 64 -13.40 20.77 22.28
C GLY A 64 -14.67 20.18 21.67
N ILE A 65 -14.60 19.73 20.41
CA ILE A 65 -15.73 19.14 19.68
C ILE A 65 -15.63 17.61 19.68
N ASP A 66 -16.76 16.95 19.44
CA ASP A 66 -16.81 15.49 19.39
C ASP A 66 -15.98 14.93 18.22
N VAL A 67 -15.13 13.95 18.53
CA VAL A 67 -14.33 13.20 17.54
C VAL A 67 -15.24 12.34 16.66
N ILE A 68 -16.33 11.80 17.24
CA ILE A 68 -17.16 10.74 16.66
C ILE A 68 -18.17 11.31 15.65
N THR A 69 -17.64 11.91 14.60
CA THR A 69 -18.43 12.43 13.47
C THR A 69 -18.76 11.33 12.45
N PRO A 70 -19.81 11.50 11.63
CA PRO A 70 -20.08 10.59 10.51
C PRO A 70 -18.91 10.46 9.54
N TRP A 71 -18.18 11.56 9.31
CA TRP A 71 -16.97 11.55 8.47
C TRP A 71 -15.87 10.69 9.09
N TYR A 72 -15.62 10.85 10.40
CA TYR A 72 -14.60 10.08 11.12
C TYR A 72 -14.92 8.59 11.10
N LYS A 73 -16.16 8.21 11.39
CA LYS A 73 -16.62 6.81 11.32
C LYS A 73 -16.35 6.19 9.95
N ASN A 74 -16.79 6.85 8.88
CA ASN A 74 -16.53 6.37 7.52
C ASN A 74 -15.01 6.31 7.22
N CYS A 75 -14.24 7.31 7.65
CA CYS A 75 -12.80 7.34 7.38
C CYS A 75 -12.06 6.19 8.07
N ILE A 76 -12.39 5.91 9.34
CA ILE A 76 -11.73 4.85 10.11
C ILE A 76 -12.19 3.45 9.65
N GLU A 77 -13.46 3.29 9.29
CA GLU A 77 -13.99 2.05 8.69
C GLU A 77 -13.33 1.77 7.32
N ARG A 78 -13.05 2.80 6.52
CA ARG A 78 -12.32 2.64 5.25
C ARG A 78 -10.86 2.23 5.47
N LEU A 79 -10.19 2.77 6.48
CA LEU A 79 -8.85 2.32 6.86
C LEU A 79 -8.88 0.83 7.27
N GLN A 80 -9.84 0.44 8.11
CA GLN A 80 -10.03 -0.95 8.52
C GLN A 80 -10.33 -1.87 7.34
N GLN A 81 -11.17 -1.43 6.39
CA GLN A 81 -11.52 -2.19 5.20
C GLN A 81 -10.27 -2.54 4.37
N ILE A 82 -9.31 -1.61 4.25
CA ILE A 82 -8.08 -1.86 3.48
C ILE A 82 -7.26 -2.99 4.11
N PHE A 83 -7.12 -2.98 5.43
CA PHE A 83 -6.47 -4.07 6.17
C PHE A 83 -7.16 -5.41 5.96
N LEU A 84 -8.49 -5.46 6.07
CA LEU A 84 -9.26 -6.70 5.93
C LEU A 84 -9.25 -7.23 4.48
N GLN A 85 -9.42 -6.36 3.50
CA GLN A 85 -9.53 -6.76 2.09
C GLN A 85 -8.18 -7.20 1.49
N HIS A 86 -7.07 -6.61 1.96
CA HIS A 86 -5.74 -6.86 1.41
C HIS A 86 -4.76 -7.48 2.42
N HIS A 87 -5.30 -8.20 3.42
CA HIS A 87 -4.54 -8.72 4.56
C HIS A 87 -3.29 -9.52 4.13
N GLN A 88 -3.40 -10.40 3.13
CA GLN A 88 -2.32 -11.27 2.67
C GLN A 88 -1.15 -10.51 2.04
N ILE A 89 -1.43 -9.38 1.38
CA ILE A 89 -0.40 -8.53 0.78
C ILE A 89 0.22 -7.67 1.87
N ILE A 90 -0.62 -7.05 2.71
CA ILE A 90 -0.20 -6.15 3.79
C ILE A 90 0.69 -6.86 4.83
N GLN A 91 0.45 -8.15 5.09
CA GLN A 91 1.30 -9.00 5.92
C GLN A 91 2.79 -8.95 5.53
N GLN A 92 3.10 -8.86 4.24
CA GLN A 92 4.48 -8.81 3.74
C GLN A 92 5.18 -7.50 4.11
N TYR A 93 4.41 -6.48 4.53
CA TYR A 93 4.91 -5.14 4.83
C TYR A 93 4.88 -4.81 6.32
N MET A 94 4.51 -5.76 7.21
CA MET A 94 4.36 -5.55 8.67
C MET A 94 5.54 -4.81 9.28
N VAL A 95 6.77 -5.30 9.06
CA VAL A 95 7.99 -4.68 9.60
C VAL A 95 8.13 -3.22 9.18
N THR A 96 7.75 -2.88 7.94
CA THR A 96 7.81 -1.49 7.48
C THR A 96 6.69 -0.65 8.12
N LEU A 97 5.49 -1.21 8.23
CA LEU A 97 4.34 -0.52 8.81
C LEU A 97 4.54 -0.22 10.30
N GLU A 98 5.02 -1.18 11.07
CA GLU A 98 5.31 -1.04 12.51
C GLU A 98 6.40 0.00 12.79
N ASN A 99 7.48 -0.04 12.00
CA ASN A 99 8.64 0.81 12.26
C ASN A 99 8.49 2.24 11.73
N LEU A 100 7.67 2.47 10.69
CA LEU A 100 7.62 3.77 10.01
C LEU A 100 6.27 4.48 10.07
N LEU A 101 5.14 3.77 10.16
CA LEU A 101 3.81 4.38 10.04
C LEU A 101 2.98 4.25 11.32
N PHE A 102 2.88 3.05 11.87
CA PHE A 102 2.05 2.72 13.03
C PHE A 102 2.93 2.55 14.27
N THR A 103 3.67 3.60 14.60
CA THR A 103 4.56 3.64 15.76
C THR A 103 3.78 3.98 17.04
N ALA A 104 4.42 3.81 18.20
CA ALA A 104 3.83 4.14 19.50
C ALA A 104 3.49 5.63 19.68
N GLU A 105 3.99 6.51 18.82
CA GLU A 105 3.71 7.95 18.83
C GLU A 105 2.41 8.31 18.09
N LEU A 106 1.86 7.38 17.31
CA LEU A 106 0.60 7.59 16.60
C LEU A 106 -0.57 7.58 17.59
N ASP A 107 -1.60 8.40 17.32
CA ASP A 107 -2.79 8.44 18.16
C ASP A 107 -3.42 7.05 18.35
N HIS A 108 -3.78 6.76 19.59
CA HIS A 108 -4.31 5.47 20.04
C HIS A 108 -5.55 5.01 19.26
N HIS A 109 -6.40 5.91 18.78
CA HIS A 109 -7.57 5.53 17.98
C HIS A 109 -7.17 4.92 16.64
N ILE A 110 -6.15 5.49 15.99
CA ILE A 110 -5.66 5.00 14.69
C ILE A 110 -4.86 3.72 14.92
N LEU A 111 -3.99 3.72 15.94
CA LEU A 111 -3.16 2.57 16.29
C LEU A 111 -4.00 1.33 16.66
N ALA A 112 -5.15 1.53 17.31
CA ALA A 112 -6.06 0.44 17.67
C ALA A 112 -6.55 -0.36 16.44
N ILE A 113 -6.78 0.29 15.29
CA ILE A 113 -7.17 -0.41 14.05
C ILE A 113 -6.05 -1.33 13.56
N PHE A 114 -4.81 -0.85 13.61
CA PHE A 114 -3.65 -1.65 13.24
C PHE A 114 -3.45 -2.83 14.21
N GLN A 115 -3.58 -2.60 15.53
CA GLN A 115 -3.49 -3.65 16.54
C GLN A 115 -4.59 -4.70 16.39
N GLN A 116 -5.83 -4.29 16.09
CA GLN A 116 -6.93 -5.22 15.80
C GLN A 116 -6.60 -6.10 14.59
N PHE A 117 -6.02 -5.51 13.53
CA PHE A 117 -5.56 -6.28 12.39
C PHE A 117 -4.49 -7.30 12.76
N CYS A 118 -3.49 -6.92 13.56
CA CYS A 118 -2.47 -7.85 14.04
C CYS A 118 -3.07 -8.98 14.89
N ALA A 119 -4.07 -8.67 15.73
CA ALA A 119 -4.73 -9.65 16.60
C ALA A 119 -5.54 -10.70 15.83
N LEU A 120 -6.04 -10.39 14.61
CA LEU A 120 -6.71 -11.38 13.75
C LEU A 120 -5.75 -12.46 13.21
N GLN A 121 -4.45 -12.29 13.44
CA GLN A 121 -3.40 -13.16 12.93
C GLN A 121 -2.53 -13.77 14.03
N ALA A 122 -2.79 -13.44 15.30
CA ALA A 122 -2.11 -13.96 16.48
C ALA A 122 -2.65 -15.34 16.92
#